data_AF-A0A936WN62-F1
#
_entry.id   AF-A0A936WN62-F1
#
_cell.length_a   1.000
_cell.length_b   1.000
_cell.length_c   1.000
_cell.angle_alpha   90.00
_cell.angle_beta   90.00
_cell.angle_gamma   90.00
#
_symmetry.space_group_name_H-M   'P 1'
#
loop_
_entity.id
_entity.type
_entity.pdbx_description
1 polymer ?
#
loop_
_entity_poly.entity_id
_entity_poly.type
_entity_poly.pdbx_seq_one_letter_code
_entity_poly.pdbx_strand_id
1 'polypeptide(L)'
;MNWLSDQVVAAAQAVEAAGGTVRNFKQAVAERFSDTPVTDWEILFWTRGVKRGLITLNSHWFRLGSGRQTSVGLFVRNEAGLIVGLRREAITQAAVYAALVTHYGYHRRHVRFELDFLDVALQDAAGQVTLYAETKASDRVLERLVGDLTAGFKDGLPFLELAEGQKPPDAFQKAAHILRNRPAHFWAVSPGLRLAFTVDYLGVGFRLVPAADIPFHRDADLFSLVETFSR
;
A
#
# COMPACT_ATOMS: atom_id res chain seq x y z
N MET A 1 -5.84 -14.04 -18.65
CA MET A 1 -5.99 -13.60 -17.24
C MET A 1 -4.83 -14.21 -16.45
N ASN A 2 -4.26 -13.51 -15.47
CA ASN A 2 -3.10 -13.99 -14.71
C ASN A 2 -3.53 -14.74 -13.44
N TRP A 3 -2.62 -15.52 -12.84
CA TRP A 3 -2.93 -16.37 -11.69
C TRP A 3 -3.53 -15.60 -10.51
N LEU A 4 -3.08 -14.36 -10.25
CA LEU A 4 -3.58 -13.57 -9.12
C LEU A 4 -5.02 -13.13 -9.38
N SER A 5 -5.29 -12.60 -10.57
CA SER A 5 -6.66 -12.25 -10.98
C SER A 5 -7.59 -13.47 -10.93
N ASP A 6 -7.14 -14.63 -11.41
CA ASP A 6 -7.93 -15.88 -11.39
C ASP A 6 -8.27 -16.29 -9.95
N GLN A 7 -7.31 -16.22 -9.03
CA GLN A 7 -7.52 -16.52 -7.61
C GLN A 7 -8.52 -15.55 -6.96
N VAL A 8 -8.40 -14.24 -7.23
CA VAL A 8 -9.31 -13.24 -6.67
C VAL A 8 -10.73 -13.38 -7.23
N VAL A 9 -10.87 -13.70 -8.52
CA VAL A 9 -12.18 -13.96 -9.14
C VAL A 9 -12.81 -15.24 -8.58
N ALA A 10 -12.03 -16.30 -8.36
CA ALA A 10 -12.51 -17.52 -7.72
C ALA A 10 -12.98 -17.25 -6.27
N ALA A 11 -12.25 -16.41 -5.53
CA ALA A 11 -12.66 -15.99 -4.19
C ALA A 11 -13.96 -15.17 -4.20
N ALA A 12 -14.14 -14.29 -5.20
CA ALA A 12 -15.37 -13.53 -5.37
C ALA A 12 -16.57 -14.47 -5.62
N GLN A 13 -16.38 -15.52 -6.44
CA GLN A 13 -17.40 -16.55 -6.66
C GLN A 13 -17.77 -17.29 -5.36
N ALA A 14 -16.79 -17.64 -4.53
CA ALA A 14 -17.04 -18.31 -3.25
C ALA A 14 -17.82 -17.41 -2.28
N VAL A 15 -17.47 -16.12 -2.22
CA VAL A 15 -18.20 -15.11 -1.42
C VAL A 15 -19.64 -14.93 -1.91
N GLU A 16 -19.84 -14.93 -3.22
CA GLU A 16 -21.17 -14.88 -3.84
C GLU A 16 -22.03 -16.07 -3.50
N ALA A 17 -21.48 -17.29 -3.59
CA ALA A 17 -22.18 -18.52 -3.22
C ALA A 17 -22.57 -18.55 -1.72
N ALA A 18 -21.81 -17.86 -0.86
CA ALA A 18 -22.07 -17.80 0.59
C ALA A 18 -23.14 -16.75 1.00
N GLY A 19 -23.64 -15.91 0.07
CA GLY A 19 -24.75 -14.99 0.35
C GLY A 19 -24.40 -13.71 1.12
N GLY A 20 -23.12 -13.32 1.19
CA GLY A 20 -22.63 -12.14 1.92
C GLY A 20 -22.25 -10.93 1.05
N THR A 21 -22.81 -10.82 -0.15
CA THR A 21 -22.38 -9.86 -1.17
C THR A 21 -23.54 -9.45 -2.08
N VAL A 22 -23.29 -8.46 -2.94
CA VAL A 22 -24.22 -8.04 -4.01
C VAL A 22 -24.39 -9.11 -5.10
N ARG A 23 -25.50 -9.07 -5.85
CA ARG A 23 -25.72 -9.97 -7.01
C ARG A 23 -24.67 -9.72 -8.10
N ASN A 24 -24.28 -10.78 -8.79
CA ASN A 24 -23.28 -10.78 -9.88
C ASN A 24 -21.90 -10.29 -9.41
N PHE A 25 -21.54 -10.55 -8.15
CA PHE A 25 -20.30 -10.04 -7.56
C PHE A 25 -19.05 -10.58 -8.26
N LYS A 26 -19.04 -11.88 -8.62
CA LYS A 26 -17.94 -12.46 -9.41
C LYS A 26 -17.72 -11.69 -10.71
N GLN A 27 -18.80 -11.40 -11.43
CA GLN A 27 -18.75 -10.68 -12.70
C GLN A 27 -18.23 -9.25 -12.51
N ALA A 28 -18.75 -8.53 -11.50
CA ALA A 28 -18.28 -7.18 -11.19
C ALA A 28 -16.78 -7.13 -10.86
N VAL A 29 -16.25 -8.14 -10.14
CA VAL A 29 -14.81 -8.26 -9.87
C VAL A 29 -14.02 -8.53 -11.14
N ALA A 30 -14.51 -9.41 -12.03
CA ALA A 30 -13.84 -9.71 -13.30
C ALA A 30 -13.81 -8.48 -14.24
N GLU A 31 -14.93 -7.75 -14.34
CA GLU A 31 -15.02 -6.49 -15.09
C GLU A 31 -14.05 -5.45 -14.53
N ARG A 32 -13.93 -5.35 -13.21
CA ARG A 32 -12.97 -4.43 -12.58
C ARG A 32 -11.52 -4.74 -12.95
N PHE A 33 -11.16 -6.01 -13.12
CA PHE A 33 -9.83 -6.38 -13.61
C PHE A 33 -9.65 -6.12 -15.11
N SER A 34 -10.71 -6.09 -15.90
CA SER A 34 -10.63 -5.63 -17.29
C SER A 34 -10.35 -4.13 -17.36
N ASP A 35 -11.01 -3.33 -16.50
CA ASP A 35 -10.82 -1.87 -16.44
C ASP A 35 -9.47 -1.48 -15.84
N THR A 36 -9.03 -2.19 -14.81
CA THR A 36 -7.81 -1.88 -14.05
C THR A 36 -7.00 -3.17 -13.84
N PRO A 37 -6.33 -3.67 -14.89
CA PRO A 37 -5.65 -4.95 -14.86
C PRO A 37 -4.54 -4.98 -13.81
N VAL A 38 -4.25 -6.19 -13.32
CA VAL A 38 -3.04 -6.43 -12.55
C VAL A 38 -1.87 -6.45 -13.51
N THR A 39 -0.89 -5.60 -13.25
CA THR A 39 0.28 -5.41 -14.10
C THR A 39 1.36 -6.45 -13.81
N ASP A 40 2.30 -6.63 -14.75
CA ASP A 40 3.35 -7.64 -14.63
C ASP A 40 4.25 -7.45 -13.39
N TRP A 41 4.51 -6.20 -12.99
CA TRP A 41 5.33 -5.94 -11.80
C TRP A 41 4.56 -6.30 -10.52
N GLU A 42 3.25 -6.03 -10.45
CA GLU A 42 2.43 -6.45 -9.33
C GLU A 42 2.43 -7.98 -9.24
N ILE A 43 2.22 -8.68 -10.35
CA ILE A 43 2.27 -10.15 -10.41
C ILE A 43 3.63 -10.66 -9.95
N LEU A 44 4.73 -10.06 -10.42
CA LEU A 44 6.09 -10.43 -10.05
C LEU A 44 6.30 -10.34 -8.54
N PHE A 45 5.94 -9.22 -7.92
CA PHE A 45 6.17 -9.02 -6.49
C PHE A 45 5.19 -9.79 -5.61
N TRP A 46 3.94 -9.98 -6.04
CA TRP A 46 3.04 -10.93 -5.41
C TRP A 46 3.62 -12.34 -5.43
N THR A 47 4.12 -12.79 -6.58
CA THR A 47 4.71 -14.13 -6.72
C THR A 47 5.94 -14.29 -5.83
N ARG A 48 6.84 -13.29 -5.78
CA ARG A 48 7.99 -13.29 -4.86
C ARG A 48 7.55 -13.29 -3.41
N GLY A 49 6.55 -12.49 -3.06
CA GLY A 49 6.01 -12.37 -1.71
C GLY A 49 5.42 -13.69 -1.22
N VAL A 50 4.61 -14.36 -2.04
CA VAL A 50 4.06 -15.69 -1.73
C VAL A 50 5.17 -16.73 -1.59
N LYS A 51 6.10 -16.81 -2.54
CA LYS A 51 7.21 -17.78 -2.49
C LYS A 51 8.11 -17.64 -1.27
N ARG A 52 8.26 -16.41 -0.74
CA ARG A 52 9.07 -16.13 0.45
C ARG A 52 8.27 -16.10 1.76
N GLY A 53 6.98 -16.47 1.74
CA GLY A 53 6.11 -16.42 2.91
C GLY A 53 5.88 -15.01 3.46
N LEU A 54 6.14 -13.97 2.66
CA LEU A 54 5.86 -12.57 2.98
C LEU A 54 4.38 -12.25 2.80
N ILE A 55 3.72 -12.95 1.88
CA ILE A 55 2.28 -12.85 1.61
C ILE A 55 1.67 -14.23 1.80
N THR A 56 0.69 -14.34 2.70
CA THR A 56 -0.14 -15.55 2.81
C THR A 56 -1.53 -15.21 2.29
N LEU A 57 -1.89 -15.74 1.13
CA LEU A 57 -3.20 -15.55 0.52
C LEU A 57 -4.21 -16.55 1.09
N ASN A 58 -5.41 -16.09 1.41
CA ASN A 58 -6.46 -16.93 1.96
C ASN A 58 -7.82 -16.49 1.40
N SER A 59 -8.32 -17.20 0.38
CA SER A 59 -9.52 -16.88 -0.41
C SER A 59 -9.66 -15.37 -0.73
N HIS A 60 -10.33 -14.61 0.13
CA HIS A 60 -10.71 -13.19 -0.05
C HIS A 60 -9.90 -12.19 0.79
N TRP A 61 -8.87 -12.63 1.51
CA TRP A 61 -7.94 -11.77 2.25
C TRP A 61 -6.51 -12.28 2.11
N PHE A 62 -5.55 -11.44 2.45
CA PHE A 62 -4.16 -11.84 2.56
C PHE A 62 -3.53 -11.30 3.84
N ARG A 63 -2.51 -11.99 4.33
CA ARG A 63 -1.66 -11.55 5.45
C ARG A 63 -0.29 -11.22 4.94
N LEU A 64 0.34 -10.26 5.62
CA LEU A 64 1.67 -9.77 5.33
C LEU A 64 2.58 -10.10 6.53
N GLY A 65 3.83 -10.47 6.29
CA GLY A 65 4.73 -11.07 7.28
C GLY A 65 5.04 -10.27 8.56
N SER A 66 5.44 -11.02 9.60
CA SER A 66 6.00 -10.73 10.95
C SER A 66 5.60 -9.48 11.76
N GLY A 67 4.57 -8.71 11.39
CA GLY A 67 3.90 -7.73 12.25
C GLY A 67 2.59 -8.28 12.83
N ARG A 68 1.89 -7.52 13.68
CA ARG A 68 0.51 -7.82 14.15
C ARG A 68 -0.28 -8.42 12.97
N GLN A 69 -0.94 -9.57 13.17
CA GLN A 69 -1.60 -10.38 12.12
C GLN A 69 -2.73 -9.62 11.38
N THR A 70 -2.43 -8.52 10.72
CA THR A 70 -3.39 -7.70 9.99
C THR A 70 -3.72 -8.43 8.70
N SER A 71 -4.91 -9.01 8.68
CA SER A 71 -5.48 -9.59 7.48
C SER A 71 -6.04 -8.44 6.67
N VAL A 72 -5.50 -8.22 5.47
CA VAL A 72 -5.96 -7.18 4.55
C VAL A 72 -6.99 -7.81 3.61
N GLY A 73 -8.20 -7.26 3.61
CA GLY A 73 -9.28 -7.72 2.73
C GLY A 73 -9.04 -7.30 1.28
N LEU A 74 -9.26 -8.23 0.35
CA LEU A 74 -9.29 -7.92 -1.09
C LEU A 74 -10.60 -7.28 -1.52
N PHE A 75 -11.64 -7.37 -0.69
CA PHE A 75 -12.97 -6.85 -0.99
C PHE A 75 -13.41 -5.77 0.00
N VAL A 76 -14.14 -4.78 -0.51
CA VAL A 76 -14.70 -3.67 0.27
C VAL A 76 -16.03 -4.12 0.89
N ARG A 77 -16.24 -3.80 2.16
CA ARG A 77 -17.52 -3.96 2.85
C ARG A 77 -18.21 -2.61 3.01
N ASN A 78 -19.53 -2.58 2.85
CA ASN A 78 -20.33 -1.41 3.18
C ASN A 78 -20.71 -1.40 4.67
N GLU A 79 -21.46 -0.38 5.10
CA GLU A 79 -21.92 -0.21 6.49
C GLU A 79 -22.82 -1.36 6.97
N ALA A 80 -23.57 -1.98 6.06
CA ALA A 80 -24.39 -3.16 6.34
C ALA A 80 -23.58 -4.47 6.41
N GLY A 81 -22.24 -4.40 6.27
CA GLY A 81 -21.34 -5.55 6.31
C GLY A 81 -21.29 -6.38 5.02
N LEU A 82 -22.05 -5.99 3.98
CA LEU A 82 -22.05 -6.66 2.68
C LEU A 82 -20.77 -6.37 1.92
N ILE A 83 -20.25 -7.40 1.25
CA ILE A 83 -19.16 -7.23 0.29
C ILE A 83 -19.73 -6.61 -0.99
N VAL A 84 -19.11 -5.53 -1.48
CA VAL A 84 -19.67 -4.70 -2.56
C VAL A 84 -18.69 -4.39 -3.69
N GLY A 85 -17.40 -4.68 -3.54
CA GLY A 85 -16.42 -4.36 -4.58
C GLY A 85 -15.03 -4.90 -4.30
N LEU A 86 -14.16 -4.77 -5.32
CA LEU A 86 -12.74 -5.09 -5.22
C LEU A 86 -11.95 -3.90 -4.63
N ARG A 87 -11.19 -4.13 -3.55
CA ARG A 87 -10.17 -3.19 -3.06
C ARG A 87 -8.91 -3.33 -3.91
N ARG A 88 -8.96 -2.84 -5.15
CA ARG A 88 -7.88 -2.99 -6.16
C ARG A 88 -6.53 -2.47 -5.67
N GLU A 89 -6.54 -1.41 -4.86
CA GLU A 89 -5.36 -0.82 -4.24
C GLU A 89 -4.61 -1.79 -3.34
N ALA A 90 -5.30 -2.70 -2.65
CA ALA A 90 -4.68 -3.68 -1.75
C ALA A 90 -3.71 -4.63 -2.50
N ILE A 91 -3.94 -4.87 -3.79
CA ILE A 91 -3.00 -5.60 -4.66
C ILE A 91 -1.71 -4.81 -4.83
N THR A 92 -1.80 -3.51 -5.14
CA THR A 92 -0.65 -2.62 -5.26
C THR A 92 0.12 -2.53 -3.93
N GLN A 93 -0.59 -2.37 -2.81
CA GLN A 93 -0.02 -2.30 -1.46
C GLN A 93 0.84 -3.53 -1.13
N ALA A 94 0.30 -4.72 -1.38
CA ALA A 94 1.03 -5.97 -1.14
C ALA A 94 2.27 -6.11 -2.05
N ALA A 95 2.16 -5.68 -3.31
CA ALA A 95 3.28 -5.68 -4.25
C ALA A 95 4.38 -4.71 -3.80
N VAL A 96 4.04 -3.51 -3.34
CA VAL A 96 4.97 -2.51 -2.79
C VAL A 96 5.72 -3.07 -1.60
N TYR A 97 5.04 -3.70 -0.64
CA TYR A 97 5.71 -4.35 0.49
C TYR A 97 6.67 -5.45 0.07
N ALA A 98 6.22 -6.34 -0.81
CA ALA A 98 7.08 -7.41 -1.31
C ALA A 98 8.27 -6.83 -2.11
N ALA A 99 8.11 -5.72 -2.82
CA ALA A 99 9.20 -5.02 -3.48
C ALA A 99 10.21 -4.43 -2.49
N LEU A 100 9.74 -3.75 -1.44
CA LEU A 100 10.60 -3.20 -0.39
C LEU A 100 11.48 -4.29 0.23
N VAL A 101 10.91 -5.45 0.53
CA VAL A 101 11.65 -6.55 1.16
C VAL A 101 12.54 -7.30 0.17
N THR A 102 12.04 -7.62 -1.02
CA THR A 102 12.71 -8.57 -1.93
C THR A 102 13.57 -7.92 -3.01
N HIS A 103 13.33 -6.65 -3.34
CA HIS A 103 14.07 -5.93 -4.38
C HIS A 103 14.91 -4.81 -3.81
N TYR A 104 14.34 -3.96 -2.95
CA TYR A 104 15.09 -2.89 -2.30
C TYR A 104 15.86 -3.35 -1.07
N GLY A 105 15.53 -4.53 -0.56
CA GLY A 105 16.35 -5.23 0.40
C GLY A 105 16.14 -4.84 1.87
N TYR A 106 14.99 -4.25 2.18
CA TYR A 106 14.66 -3.89 3.54
C TYR A 106 14.28 -5.13 4.37
N HIS A 107 14.76 -5.19 5.60
CA HIS A 107 14.38 -6.25 6.51
C HIS A 107 12.87 -6.20 6.80
N ARG A 108 12.14 -7.32 6.66
CA ARG A 108 10.67 -7.36 6.82
C ARG A 108 10.16 -6.75 8.12
N ARG A 109 10.94 -6.88 9.21
CA ARG A 109 10.60 -6.33 10.54
C ARG A 109 10.55 -4.81 10.59
N HIS A 110 11.09 -4.13 9.58
CA HIS A 110 11.14 -2.67 9.47
C HIS A 110 10.05 -2.13 8.55
N VAL A 111 9.37 -2.99 7.77
CA VAL A 111 8.29 -2.57 6.88
C VAL A 111 6.95 -2.78 7.59
N ARG A 112 6.17 -1.71 7.73
CA ARG A 112 4.86 -1.67 8.41
C ARG A 112 3.76 -1.31 7.43
N PHE A 113 2.59 -1.90 7.64
CA PHE A 113 1.37 -1.60 6.88
C PHE A 113 0.42 -0.72 7.67
N GLU A 114 -0.31 0.13 6.96
CA GLU A 114 -1.37 0.99 7.50
C GLU A 114 -0.88 1.75 8.75
N LEU A 115 0.37 2.22 8.73
CA LEU A 115 0.98 3.00 9.79
C LEU A 115 0.69 4.48 9.53
N ASP A 116 0.12 5.18 10.52
CA ASP A 116 -0.07 6.63 10.44
C ASP A 116 -0.87 7.08 9.22
N PHE A 117 -1.94 6.35 8.88
CA PHE A 117 -2.75 6.56 7.69
C PHE A 117 -2.01 6.38 6.36
N LEU A 118 -0.73 6.00 6.34
CA LEU A 118 0.01 5.66 5.12
C LEU A 118 -0.07 4.15 4.87
N ASP A 119 -0.14 3.78 3.59
CA ASP A 119 -0.33 2.38 3.20
C ASP A 119 0.83 1.49 3.67
N VAL A 120 2.07 1.96 3.48
CA VAL A 120 3.28 1.26 3.89
C VAL A 120 4.30 2.27 4.43
N ALA A 121 4.97 1.91 5.52
CA ALA A 121 6.03 2.71 6.12
C ALA A 121 7.27 1.85 6.36
N LEU A 122 8.45 2.41 6.10
CA LEU A 122 9.72 1.83 6.48
C LEU A 122 10.23 2.52 7.74
N GLN A 123 10.60 1.73 8.74
CA GLN A 123 11.23 2.19 9.97
C GLN A 123 12.72 1.83 9.98
N ASP A 124 13.55 2.62 10.64
CA ASP A 124 14.92 2.22 10.97
C ASP A 124 14.95 1.26 12.18
N ALA A 125 16.16 0.91 12.63
CA ALA A 125 16.35 0.06 13.79
C ALA A 125 15.86 0.71 15.11
N ALA A 126 15.76 2.04 15.17
CA ALA A 126 15.24 2.78 16.31
C ALA A 126 13.70 2.95 16.25
N GLY A 127 13.05 2.47 15.18
CA GLY A 127 11.60 2.59 14.98
C GLY A 127 11.18 3.93 14.36
N GLN A 128 12.11 4.79 13.96
CA GLN A 128 11.79 6.04 13.27
C GLN A 128 11.43 5.78 11.81
N VAL A 129 10.41 6.46 11.30
CA VAL A 129 10.01 6.31 9.91
C VAL A 129 11.02 7.00 8.99
N THR A 130 11.60 6.26 8.06
CA THR A 130 12.57 6.77 7.08
C THR A 130 11.97 6.93 5.69
N LEU A 131 10.94 6.14 5.37
CA LEU A 131 10.22 6.20 4.10
C LEU A 131 8.73 5.95 4.30
N TYR A 132 7.90 6.75 3.64
CA TYR A 132 6.50 6.41 3.41
C TYR A 132 6.28 5.96 1.98
N ALA A 133 5.53 4.90 1.81
CA ALA A 133 5.04 4.42 0.54
C ALA A 133 3.50 4.48 0.54
N GLU A 134 2.96 5.27 -0.37
CA GLU A 134 1.53 5.48 -0.54
C GLU A 134 1.13 4.89 -1.89
N THR A 135 0.05 4.12 -1.90
CA THR A 135 -0.44 3.49 -3.12
C THR A 135 -1.79 4.04 -3.53
N LYS A 136 -2.08 4.01 -4.83
CA LYS A 136 -3.42 4.30 -5.35
C LYS A 136 -3.85 3.26 -6.38
N ALA A 137 -5.16 3.05 -6.47
CA ALA A 137 -5.74 2.15 -7.46
C ALA A 137 -5.52 2.58 -8.92
N SER A 138 -5.19 3.85 -9.20
CA SER A 138 -4.93 4.35 -10.56
C SER A 138 -3.94 5.51 -10.57
N ASP A 139 -3.28 5.68 -11.72
CA ASP A 139 -2.26 6.71 -11.94
C ASP A 139 -2.84 8.12 -11.78
N ARG A 140 -4.03 8.37 -12.32
CA ARG A 140 -4.73 9.66 -12.17
C ARG A 140 -4.93 10.09 -10.71
N VAL A 141 -5.31 9.14 -9.84
CA VAL A 141 -5.53 9.44 -8.42
C VAL A 141 -4.19 9.68 -7.73
N LEU A 142 -3.15 8.91 -8.09
CA LEU A 142 -1.80 9.09 -7.59
C LEU A 142 -1.23 10.46 -7.96
N GLU A 143 -1.32 10.84 -9.23
CA GLU A 143 -0.83 12.12 -9.76
C GLU A 143 -1.52 13.30 -9.08
N ARG A 144 -2.85 13.20 -8.86
CA ARG A 144 -3.58 14.22 -8.10
C ARG A 144 -3.03 14.36 -6.68
N LEU A 145 -2.87 13.27 -5.96
CA LEU A 145 -2.31 13.28 -4.60
C LEU A 145 -0.92 13.92 -4.58
N VAL A 146 -0.03 13.50 -5.48
CA VAL A 146 1.34 14.02 -5.57
C VAL A 146 1.35 15.50 -5.94
N GLY A 147 0.49 15.92 -6.87
CA GLY A 147 0.30 17.32 -7.22
C GLY A 147 -0.12 18.16 -6.02
N ASP A 148 -1.14 17.71 -5.29
CA ASP A 148 -1.64 18.38 -4.08
C ASP A 148 -0.55 18.46 -2.99
N LEU A 149 0.21 17.38 -2.77
CA LEU A 149 1.32 17.35 -1.82
C LEU A 149 2.48 18.29 -2.20
N THR A 150 2.82 18.35 -3.49
CA THR A 150 3.94 19.15 -4.00
C THR A 150 3.62 20.65 -3.98
N ALA A 151 2.35 21.00 -4.21
CA ALA A 151 1.91 22.39 -4.26
C ALA A 151 1.52 22.96 -2.88
N GLY A 152 0.94 22.15 -1.99
CA GLY A 152 0.13 22.66 -0.89
C GLY A 152 0.83 22.91 0.46
N PHE A 153 2.04 22.38 0.70
CA PHE A 153 2.57 22.27 2.07
C PHE A 153 3.99 22.82 2.28
N LYS A 154 4.46 23.70 1.38
CA LYS A 154 5.77 24.36 1.49
C LYS A 154 5.90 25.25 2.73
N ASP A 155 4.79 25.88 3.12
CA ASP A 155 4.72 26.82 4.25
C ASP A 155 4.08 26.20 5.50
N GLY A 156 3.97 24.86 5.54
CA GLY A 156 3.35 24.10 6.63
C GLY A 156 1.93 23.62 6.30
N LEU A 157 1.22 23.11 7.31
CA LEU A 157 -0.19 22.74 7.15
C LEU A 157 -1.05 24.01 7.12
N PRO A 158 -1.80 24.27 6.05
CA PRO A 158 -2.74 25.38 6.04
C PRO A 158 -3.82 25.16 7.09
N PHE A 159 -4.42 26.24 7.57
CA PHE A 159 -5.65 26.12 8.35
C PHE A 159 -6.76 25.55 7.46
N LEU A 160 -7.47 24.54 7.96
CA LEU A 160 -8.54 23.86 7.25
C LEU A 160 -9.81 23.93 8.08
N GLU A 161 -10.77 24.72 7.62
CA GLU A 161 -12.11 24.76 8.20
C GLU A 161 -12.93 23.59 7.63
N LEU A 162 -13.35 22.69 8.51
CA LEU A 162 -14.15 21.51 8.16
C LEU A 162 -15.49 21.60 8.87
N ALA A 163 -16.56 21.24 8.16
CA ALA A 163 -17.85 21.04 8.79
C ALA A 163 -17.78 19.87 9.79
N GLU A 164 -18.68 19.86 10.77
CA GLU A 164 -18.77 18.78 11.74
C GLU A 164 -18.93 17.41 11.03
N GLY A 165 -18.09 16.45 11.38
CA GLY A 165 -18.06 15.11 10.78
C GLY A 165 -17.33 15.01 9.44
N GLN A 166 -16.87 16.12 8.84
CA GLN A 166 -16.10 16.08 7.59
C GLN A 166 -14.65 15.66 7.86
N LYS A 167 -14.14 14.74 7.04
CA LYS A 167 -12.72 14.32 7.10
C LYS A 167 -11.84 15.28 6.28
N PRO A 168 -10.60 15.56 6.72
CA PRO A 168 -9.66 16.34 5.92
C PRO A 168 -9.39 15.66 4.57
N PRO A 169 -9.05 16.41 3.51
CA PRO A 169 -8.59 15.84 2.25
C PRO A 169 -7.41 14.87 2.45
N ASP A 170 -7.31 13.86 1.59
CA ASP A 170 -6.28 12.81 1.68
C ASP A 170 -4.86 13.41 1.75
N ALA A 171 -4.53 14.33 0.84
CA ALA A 171 -3.24 15.02 0.81
C ALA A 171 -2.92 15.76 2.12
N PHE A 172 -3.93 16.37 2.76
CA PHE A 172 -3.77 17.05 4.04
C PHE A 172 -3.41 16.07 5.15
N GLN A 173 -4.10 14.92 5.22
CA GLN A 173 -3.79 13.87 6.18
C GLN A 173 -2.36 13.36 5.97
N LYS A 174 -1.96 13.05 4.74
CA LYS A 174 -0.60 12.58 4.44
C LYS A 174 0.46 13.62 4.78
N ALA A 175 0.24 14.89 4.43
CA ALA A 175 1.14 15.99 4.76
C ALA A 175 1.35 16.14 6.27
N ALA A 176 0.30 15.97 7.07
CA ALA A 176 0.40 16.04 8.53
C ALA A 176 1.34 14.95 9.08
N HIS A 177 1.23 13.74 8.55
CA HIS A 177 2.10 12.63 8.94
C HIS A 177 3.54 12.79 8.46
N ILE A 178 3.75 13.30 7.24
CA ILE A 178 5.08 13.65 6.72
C ILE A 178 5.76 14.69 7.62
N LEU A 179 5.05 15.76 7.99
CA LEU A 179 5.60 16.82 8.84
C LEU A 179 5.87 16.37 10.27
N ARG A 180 5.04 15.46 10.80
CA ARG A 180 5.20 14.90 12.15
C ARG A 180 6.39 13.96 12.23
N ASN A 181 6.47 13.00 11.31
CA ASN A 181 7.43 11.89 11.40
C ASN A 181 8.72 12.14 10.62
N ARG A 182 8.75 13.22 9.81
CA ARG A 182 9.92 13.69 9.07
C ARG A 182 10.66 12.59 8.28
N PRO A 183 9.98 11.70 7.52
CA PRO A 183 10.67 10.69 6.70
C PRO A 183 11.60 11.36 5.69
N ALA A 184 12.73 10.72 5.38
CA ALA A 184 13.64 11.22 4.35
C ALA A 184 13.08 11.03 2.93
N HIS A 185 12.22 10.03 2.74
CA HIS A 185 11.71 9.63 1.43
C HIS A 185 10.20 9.43 1.40
N PHE A 186 9.62 9.71 0.23
CA PHE A 186 8.22 9.43 -0.09
C PHE A 186 8.14 8.69 -1.42
N TRP A 187 7.37 7.60 -1.45
CA TRP A 187 7.20 6.75 -2.62
C TRP A 187 5.73 6.63 -2.97
N ALA A 188 5.32 7.23 -4.08
CA ALA A 188 3.95 7.19 -4.57
C ALA A 188 3.85 6.12 -5.66
N VAL A 189 2.96 5.14 -5.49
CA VAL A 189 2.86 3.98 -6.39
C VAL A 189 1.43 3.70 -6.84
N SER A 190 1.25 3.45 -8.12
CA SER A 190 0.04 2.92 -8.72
C SER A 190 0.42 1.77 -9.67
N PRO A 191 -0.56 1.09 -10.30
CA PRO A 191 -0.24 0.02 -11.24
C PRO A 191 0.65 0.49 -12.41
N GLY A 192 0.43 1.69 -12.97
CA GLY A 192 1.20 2.20 -14.11
C GLY A 192 2.36 3.12 -13.75
N LEU A 193 2.37 3.70 -12.54
CA LEU A 193 3.30 4.77 -12.17
C LEU A 193 3.97 4.52 -10.82
N ARG A 194 5.27 4.83 -10.75
CA ARG A 194 6.07 4.78 -9.52
C ARG A 194 6.89 6.06 -9.44
N LEU A 195 6.58 6.92 -8.48
CA LEU A 195 7.25 8.20 -8.30
C LEU A 195 7.99 8.20 -6.96
N ALA A 196 9.30 8.40 -7.01
CA ALA A 196 10.13 8.50 -5.82
C ALA A 196 10.48 9.96 -5.54
N PHE A 197 10.52 10.32 -4.27
CA PHE A 197 10.87 11.66 -3.82
C PHE A 197 11.79 11.62 -2.61
N THR A 198 12.72 12.57 -2.58
CA THR A 198 13.33 13.02 -1.32
C THR A 198 12.44 14.09 -0.71
N VAL A 199 12.22 14.02 0.61
CA VAL A 199 11.43 15.04 1.32
C VAL A 199 12.40 16.07 1.89
N ASP A 200 12.29 17.29 1.38
CA ASP A 200 13.15 18.40 1.81
C ASP A 200 12.35 19.34 2.70
N TYR A 201 12.81 19.52 3.94
CA TYR A 201 12.05 20.20 5.00
C TYR A 201 12.40 21.68 5.08
N LEU A 202 11.38 22.54 5.00
CA LEU A 202 11.48 23.99 4.96
C LEU A 202 10.95 24.58 6.28
N GLY A 203 11.59 24.22 7.40
CA GLY A 203 11.10 24.56 8.74
C GLY A 203 9.80 23.83 9.07
N VAL A 204 8.68 24.54 9.03
CA VAL A 204 7.34 24.01 9.35
C VAL A 204 6.68 23.30 8.15
N GLY A 205 7.19 23.49 6.94
CA GLY A 205 6.71 22.86 5.72
C GLY A 205 7.70 21.85 5.11
N PHE A 206 7.36 21.36 3.91
CA PHE A 206 8.24 20.50 3.12
C PHE A 206 8.00 20.68 1.62
N ARG A 207 8.93 20.19 0.81
CA ARG A 207 8.76 19.97 -0.62
C ARG A 207 9.15 18.55 -0.99
N LEU A 208 8.45 17.97 -1.96
CA LEU A 208 8.84 16.72 -2.58
C LEU A 208 9.79 17.02 -3.74
N VAL A 209 11.03 16.53 -3.64
CA VAL A 209 12.04 16.66 -4.69
C VAL A 209 12.09 15.33 -5.45
N PRO A 210 11.77 15.31 -6.76
CA PRO A 210 11.81 14.08 -7.54
C PRO A 210 13.18 13.39 -7.42
N ALA A 211 13.14 12.09 -7.22
CA ALA A 211 14.31 11.22 -7.21
C ALA A 211 14.16 10.15 -8.29
N ALA A 212 15.29 9.59 -8.75
CA ALA A 212 15.26 8.52 -9.75
C ALA A 212 14.60 7.25 -9.19
N ASP A 213 14.84 6.95 -7.91
CA ASP A 213 14.24 5.82 -7.19
C ASP A 213 14.36 6.04 -5.67
N ILE A 214 13.77 5.16 -4.87
CA ILE A 214 13.98 5.10 -3.41
C ILE A 214 15.32 4.43 -3.08
N PRO A 215 15.88 4.62 -1.87
CA PRO A 215 17.16 4.03 -1.52
C PRO A 215 17.13 2.49 -1.60
N PHE A 216 18.26 1.91 -2.00
CA PHE A 216 18.51 0.47 -1.94
C PHE A 216 19.27 0.13 -0.66
N HIS A 217 18.81 -0.89 0.06
CA HIS A 217 19.52 -1.49 1.17
C HIS A 217 20.22 -2.77 0.69
N ARG A 218 21.53 -2.67 0.42
CA ARG A 218 22.32 -3.77 -0.16
C ARG A 218 22.41 -5.01 0.74
N ASP A 219 22.16 -4.86 2.04
CA ASP A 219 22.29 -5.95 3.02
C ASP A 219 20.98 -6.74 3.26
N ALA A 220 20.08 -6.81 2.27
CA ALA A 220 18.98 -7.77 2.38
C ALA A 220 19.52 -9.18 2.38
N ASP A 221 19.51 -9.75 3.57
CA ASP A 221 19.71 -11.16 3.83
C ASP A 221 18.81 -11.98 2.89
N LEU A 222 19.40 -12.45 1.77
CA LEU A 222 18.73 -13.29 0.77
C LEU A 222 18.23 -14.61 1.40
N PHE A 223 18.70 -14.90 2.62
CA PHE A 223 18.40 -16.09 3.41
C PHE A 223 18.41 -15.79 4.91
N SER A 224 17.72 -14.74 5.40
CA SER A 224 17.48 -14.63 6.86
C SER A 224 16.72 -15.87 7.31
N LEU A 225 17.50 -16.80 7.86
CA LEU A 225 17.12 -18.13 8.27
C LEU A 225 15.92 -18.02 9.20
N VAL A 226 15.05 -19.02 9.09
CA VAL A 226 14.04 -19.32 10.10
C VAL A 226 14.77 -19.35 11.45
N GLU A 227 14.66 -18.27 12.24
CA GLU A 227 15.00 -18.30 13.65
C GLU A 227 14.09 -19.36 14.26
N THR A 228 14.71 -20.50 14.49
CA THR A 228 14.14 -21.66 15.15
C THR A 228 13.87 -21.19 16.57
N PHE A 229 12.61 -20.94 16.90
CA PHE A 229 12.21 -20.80 18.30
C PHE A 229 12.42 -22.16 18.97
N SER A 230 13.59 -22.32 19.57
CA SER A 230 13.82 -23.24 20.67
C SER A 230 13.70 -22.45 21.96
N ARG A 231 12.55 -22.56 22.63
CA ARG A 231 12.39 -22.88 24.06
C ARG A 231 10.92 -22.74 24.45
#